data_AF-A0A7C7SPP9-F1
#
_entry.id   AF-A0A7C7SPP9-F1
#
_cell.length_a   1.000
_cell.length_b   1.000
_cell.length_c   1.000
_cell.angle_alpha   90.00
_cell.angle_beta   90.00
_cell.angle_gamma   90.00
#
_symmetry.space_group_name_H-M   'P 1'
#
loop_
_entity.id
_entity.type
_entity.pdbx_description
1 polymer ?
#
loop_
_entity_poly.entity_id
_entity_poly.type
_entity_poly.pdbx_seq_one_letter_code
_entity_poly.pdbx_strand_id
1 'polypeptide(L)'
;MSISQHYPCINSKNTEQTDTALLEKQYGHLVGKHPDNVTISEIKDAGHTNTPLVKIMRKKCIECCGFEISEVRKCVSTTCPLWPYRMGKNPFQSTKYKNTAEV
;
A
#
# COMPACT_ATOMS: atom_id res chain seq x y z
N MET A 1 26.37 12.95 -14.03
CA MET A 1 24.99 12.54 -14.37
C MET A 1 24.65 11.28 -13.58
N SER A 2 24.13 11.44 -12.37
CA SER A 2 23.36 10.39 -11.67
C SER A 2 22.76 11.06 -10.44
N ILE A 3 21.65 11.78 -10.62
CA ILE A 3 20.90 12.31 -9.48
C ILE A 3 20.06 11.14 -8.99
N SER A 4 20.42 10.66 -7.81
CA SER A 4 19.71 9.66 -7.03
C SER A 4 18.21 9.87 -7.11
N GLN A 5 17.49 8.88 -7.63
CA GLN A 5 16.03 8.81 -7.58
C GLN A 5 15.60 8.56 -6.13
N HIS A 6 15.69 9.58 -5.28
CA HIS A 6 14.87 9.63 -4.09
C HIS A 6 13.46 9.99 -4.56
N TYR A 7 12.63 8.97 -4.75
CA TYR A 7 11.19 9.18 -4.77
C TYR A 7 10.76 9.41 -3.32
N PRO A 8 10.39 10.64 -2.91
CA PRO A 8 9.84 10.84 -1.58
C PRO A 8 8.52 10.06 -1.51
N CYS A 9 8.45 9.13 -0.56
CA CYS A 9 7.18 8.58 -0.14
C CYS A 9 6.34 9.75 0.42
N ILE A 10 5.25 10.06 -0.26
CA ILE A 10 4.00 10.65 0.25
C ILE A 10 4.08 12.05 0.92
N ASN A 11 3.56 13.05 0.18
CA ASN A 11 2.75 14.19 0.65
C ASN A 11 3.13 14.86 2.00
N SER A 12 4.03 15.83 1.93
CA SER A 12 4.52 16.74 2.99
C SER A 12 3.48 17.74 3.53
N LYS A 13 2.33 17.28 4.02
CA LYS A 13 1.44 18.12 4.83
C LYS A 13 1.06 17.38 6.11
N ASN A 14 2.01 17.32 7.06
CA ASN A 14 1.88 17.09 8.54
C ASN A 14 3.10 16.34 9.13
N THR A 15 4.33 16.72 8.75
CA THR A 15 5.56 15.92 9.02
C THR A 15 6.21 16.10 10.40
N GLU A 16 5.56 16.71 11.40
CA GLU A 16 6.22 16.92 12.70
C GLU A 16 5.61 16.18 13.89
N GLN A 17 4.46 15.49 13.77
CA GLN A 17 3.84 14.88 14.96
C GLN A 17 3.31 13.43 14.85
N THR A 18 3.19 12.82 13.66
CA THR A 18 2.47 11.51 13.54
C THR A 18 3.31 10.31 13.13
N ASP A 19 4.50 10.50 12.56
CA ASP A 19 5.30 9.38 12.03
C ASP A 19 6.05 8.60 13.12
N THR A 20 6.23 9.17 14.31
CA THR A 20 6.93 8.48 15.41
C THR A 20 6.12 7.34 16.02
N ALA A 21 4.79 7.33 15.88
CA ALA A 21 3.94 6.32 16.49
C ALA A 21 4.18 4.91 15.92
N LEU A 22 4.47 4.80 14.62
CA LEU A 22 4.76 3.54 13.93
C LEU A 22 6.26 3.20 13.86
N LEU A 23 7.12 4.07 14.41
CA LEU A 23 8.56 3.90 14.38
C LEU A 23 9.11 3.66 15.78
N GLU A 24 10.20 2.91 15.87
CA GLU A 24 10.97 2.71 17.10
C GLU A 24 12.46 2.94 16.83
N LYS A 25 13.22 3.23 17.89
CA LYS A 25 14.68 3.40 17.79
C LYS A 25 15.36 2.08 18.13
N GLN A 26 16.05 1.49 17.16
CA GLN A 26 16.88 0.31 17.35
C GLN A 26 18.33 0.64 16.98
N TYR A 27 19.27 0.45 17.92
CA TYR A 27 20.70 0.73 17.74
C TYR A 27 21.02 2.13 17.18
N GLY A 28 20.22 3.13 17.56
CA GLY A 28 20.39 4.52 17.08
C GLY A 28 19.72 4.83 15.73
N HIS A 29 19.06 3.85 15.10
CA HIS A 29 18.35 4.01 13.83
C HIS A 29 16.83 3.97 14.02
N LEU A 30 16.08 4.68 13.17
CA LEU A 30 14.62 4.56 13.12
C LEU A 30 14.24 3.30 12.32
N VAL A 31 13.48 2.42 12.95
CA VAL A 31 12.98 1.16 12.38
C VAL A 31 11.46 1.14 12.52
N GLY A 32 10.75 0.58 11.54
CA GLY A 32 9.31 0.40 11.62
C GLY A 32 8.93 -0.64 12.67
N LYS A 33 7.96 -0.33 13.53
CA LYS A 33 7.39 -1.29 14.47
C LYS A 33 6.70 -2.44 13.71
N HIS A 34 6.75 -3.64 14.28
CA HIS A 34 5.97 -4.76 13.75
C HIS A 34 4.47 -4.45 13.87
N PRO A 35 3.63 -4.67 12.83
CA PRO A 35 2.20 -4.34 12.89
C PRO A 35 1.44 -4.99 14.06
N ASP A 36 1.83 -6.21 14.46
CA ASP A 36 1.21 -6.89 15.61
C ASP A 36 1.57 -6.25 16.97
N ASN A 37 2.62 -5.43 17.01
CA ASN A 37 3.06 -4.72 18.21
C ASN A 37 2.52 -3.28 18.26
N VAL A 38 1.59 -2.93 17.37
CA VAL A 38 1.00 -1.60 17.25
C VAL A 38 -0.51 -1.71 17.40
N THR A 39 -1.13 -0.73 18.07
CA THR A 39 -2.58 -0.68 18.22
C THR A 39 -3.27 -0.25 16.93
N ILE A 40 -4.51 -0.72 16.72
CA ILE A 40 -5.32 -0.34 15.55
C ILE A 40 -5.58 1.19 15.53
N SER A 41 -5.68 1.83 16.69
CA SER A 41 -5.79 3.29 16.81
C SER A 41 -4.58 3.99 16.22
N GLU A 42 -3.36 3.59 16.59
CA GLU A 42 -2.13 4.20 16.04
C GLU A 42 -2.02 4.00 14.53
N ILE A 43 -2.42 2.83 14.02
CA ILE A 43 -2.48 2.55 12.57
C ILE A 43 -3.47 3.47 11.86
N LYS A 44 -4.64 3.73 12.47
CA LYS A 44 -5.65 4.63 11.93
C LYS A 44 -5.21 6.09 11.98
N ASP A 45 -4.56 6.50 13.06
CA ASP A 45 -4.04 7.86 13.25
C ASP A 45 -2.93 8.18 12.24
N ALA A 46 -2.15 7.17 11.83
CA ALA A 46 -1.22 7.24 10.70
C ALA A 46 -1.90 7.30 9.31
N GLY A 47 -3.24 7.32 9.26
CA GLY A 47 -4.03 7.44 8.03
C GLY A 47 -4.31 6.10 7.33
N HIS A 48 -3.97 4.96 7.93
CA HIS A 48 -4.32 3.66 7.37
C HIS A 48 -5.76 3.27 7.72
N THR A 49 -6.50 2.80 6.71
CA THR A 49 -7.88 2.36 6.87
C THR A 49 -8.03 0.92 6.40
N ASN A 50 -9.15 0.28 6.76
CA ASN A 50 -9.50 -1.05 6.26
C ASN A 50 -9.85 -0.99 4.76
N THR A 51 -8.81 -0.95 3.93
CA THR A 51 -8.90 -0.90 2.48
C THR A 51 -8.78 -2.32 1.93
N PRO A 52 -9.65 -2.76 1.01
CA PRO A 52 -9.50 -4.05 0.34
C PRO A 52 -8.09 -4.23 -0.26
N LEU A 53 -7.46 -5.38 -0.04
CA LEU A 53 -6.08 -5.66 -0.45
C LEU A 53 -5.82 -5.36 -1.94
N VAL A 54 -6.78 -5.68 -2.82
CA VAL A 54 -6.67 -5.40 -4.26
C VAL A 54 -6.54 -3.90 -4.59
N LYS A 55 -7.16 -3.02 -3.77
CA LYS A 55 -7.02 -1.57 -3.92
C LYS A 55 -5.64 -1.09 -3.42
N ILE A 56 -5.12 -1.69 -2.35
CA ILE A 56 -3.76 -1.41 -1.85
C ILE A 56 -2.72 -1.82 -2.90
N MET A 57 -2.83 -3.02 -3.46
CA MET A 57 -1.96 -3.50 -4.53
C MET A 57 -2.01 -2.59 -5.77
N ARG A 58 -3.18 -2.10 -6.14
CA ARG A 58 -3.32 -1.14 -7.26
C ARG A 58 -2.63 0.18 -6.96
N LYS A 59 -2.74 0.74 -5.75
CA LYS A 59 -1.98 1.94 -5.35
C LYS A 59 -0.48 1.71 -5.51
N LYS A 60 0.02 0.55 -5.07
CA LYS A 60 1.43 0.21 -5.24
C LYS A 60 1.86 0.10 -6.71
N CYS A 61 1.00 -0.41 -7.58
CA CYS A 61 1.27 -0.43 -9.02
C CYS A 61 1.35 0.99 -9.60
N ILE A 62 0.48 1.90 -9.17
CA ILE A 62 0.51 3.31 -9.59
C ILE A 62 1.81 3.97 -9.14
N GLU A 63 2.24 3.78 -7.89
CA GLU A 63 3.53 4.27 -7.40
C GLU A 63 4.71 3.71 -8.20
N CYS A 64 4.71 2.39 -8.47
CA CYS A 64 5.77 1.74 -9.24
C CYS A 64 5.86 2.25 -10.69
N CYS A 65 4.73 2.66 -11.27
CA CYS A 65 4.65 3.24 -12.62
C CYS A 65 4.79 4.77 -12.62
N GLY A 66 5.39 5.36 -11.58
CA GLY A 66 5.66 6.80 -11.53
C GLY A 66 4.41 7.66 -11.38
N PHE A 67 3.38 7.14 -10.69
CA PHE A 67 2.07 7.76 -10.50
C PHE A 67 1.20 7.89 -11.76
N GLU A 68 1.61 7.28 -12.87
CA GLU A 68 0.86 7.32 -14.13
C GLU A 68 -0.07 6.11 -14.28
N ILE A 69 -1.39 6.34 -14.32
CA ILE A 69 -2.40 5.28 -14.36
C ILE A 69 -2.37 4.53 -15.70
N SER A 70 -2.07 5.22 -16.80
CA SER A 70 -2.03 4.61 -18.13
C SER A 70 -0.89 3.60 -18.27
N GLU A 71 0.25 3.84 -17.61
CA GLU A 71 1.41 2.95 -17.64
C GLU A 71 1.17 1.65 -16.84
N VAL A 72 0.34 1.67 -15.79
CA VAL A 72 -0.06 0.45 -15.07
C VAL A 72 -0.73 -0.56 -16.01
N ARG A 73 -1.51 -0.10 -17.00
CA ARG A 73 -2.13 -0.96 -18.02
C ARG A 73 -1.08 -1.57 -18.96
N LYS A 74 -0.08 -0.77 -19.35
CA LYS A 74 0.98 -1.14 -20.30
C LYS A 74 2.15 -1.89 -19.64
N CYS A 75 2.14 -2.06 -18.33
CA CYS A 75 3.23 -2.73 -17.60
C CYS A 75 3.53 -4.14 -18.14
N VAL A 76 4.77 -4.31 -18.61
CA VAL A 76 5.28 -5.55 -19.24
C VAL A 76 5.94 -6.52 -18.25
N SER A 77 6.04 -6.15 -16.97
CA SER A 77 6.69 -6.98 -15.94
C SER A 77 5.80 -8.15 -15.51
N THR A 78 5.67 -9.15 -16.37
CA THR A 78 4.80 -10.33 -16.16
C THR A 78 5.26 -11.25 -15.05
N THR A 79 6.54 -11.18 -14.68
CA THR A 79 7.11 -11.90 -13.53
C THR A 79 6.79 -11.23 -12.19
N CYS A 80 6.23 -10.02 -12.20
CA CYS A 80 5.83 -9.33 -10.99
C CYS A 80 4.65 -10.05 -10.30
N PRO A 81 4.75 -10.41 -9.00
CA PRO A 81 3.64 -11.04 -8.27
C PRO A 81 2.36 -10.19 -8.23
N LEU A 82 2.48 -8.86 -8.34
CA LEU A 82 1.35 -7.94 -8.37
C LEU A 82 0.69 -7.82 -9.75
N TRP A 83 1.31 -8.34 -10.81
CA TRP A 83 0.84 -8.18 -12.19
C TRP A 83 -0.62 -8.63 -12.40
N PRO A 84 -1.10 -9.76 -11.83
CA PRO A 84 -2.51 -10.16 -11.96
C PRO A 84 -3.50 -9.19 -11.29
N TYR A 85 -3.05 -8.45 -10.28
CA TYR A 85 -3.88 -7.58 -9.44
C TYR A 85 -3.81 -6.10 -9.83
N ARG A 86 -2.92 -5.73 -10.77
CA ARG A 86 -2.62 -4.32 -11.12
C ARG A 86 -3.85 -3.52 -11.59
N MET A 87 -4.88 -4.20 -12.10
CA MET A 87 -6.16 -3.60 -12.50
C MET A 87 -7.17 -3.43 -11.35
N GLY A 88 -6.78 -3.69 -10.10
CA GLY A 88 -7.62 -3.51 -8.91
C GLY A 88 -8.69 -4.58 -8.74
N LYS A 89 -8.51 -5.76 -9.35
CA LYS A 89 -9.39 -6.93 -9.23
C LYS A 89 -8.54 -8.17 -8.99
N ASN A 90 -9.08 -9.14 -8.25
CA ASN A 90 -8.44 -10.44 -8.07
C ASN A 90 -9.00 -11.42 -9.11
N PRO A 91 -8.23 -11.83 -10.13
CA PRO A 91 -8.71 -12.74 -11.16
C PRO A 91 -8.95 -14.18 -10.65
N PHE A 92 -8.41 -14.52 -9.48
CA PHE A 92 -8.54 -15.85 -8.86
C PHE A 92 -9.69 -15.94 -7.87
N GLN A 93 -10.34 -14.82 -7.52
CA GLN A 93 -11.58 -14.86 -6.77
C GLN A 93 -12.70 -15.25 -7.72
N SER A 94 -13.06 -16.54 -7.75
CA SER A 94 -14.34 -16.96 -8.32
C SER A 94 -15.44 -16.25 -7.53
N THR A 95 -16.36 -15.57 -8.20
CA THR A 95 -17.60 -15.05 -7.62
C THR A 95 -18.45 -16.21 -7.09
N LYS A 96 -18.08 -16.79 -5.96
CA LYS A 96 -18.81 -17.85 -5.28
C LYS A 96 -19.20 -17.34 -3.90
N TYR A 97 -20.28 -16.56 -3.86
CA TYR A 97 -21.37 -16.73 -2.89
C TYR A 97 -22.56 -15.83 -3.27
N LYS A 98 -23.60 -16.42 -3.85
CA LYS A 98 -24.98 -16.01 -3.56
C LYS A 98 -25.43 -16.93 -2.42
N ASN A 99 -25.88 -16.36 -1.29
CA ASN A 99 -27.02 -16.81 -0.48
C ASN A 99 -26.98 -16.21 0.94
N THR A 100 -27.87 -15.25 1.15
CA THR A 100 -28.76 -15.14 2.32
C THR A 100 -30.01 -14.49 1.74
N ALA A 101 -30.93 -15.27 1.19
CA ALA A 101 -32.00 -15.96 1.92
C ALA A 101 -32.84 -14.95 2.72
N GLU A 102 -33.97 -14.62 2.12
CA GLU A 102 -35.20 -14.14 2.73
C GLU A 102 -35.41 -14.73 4.14
N VAL A 103 -35.61 -13.84 5.12
CA VAL A 103 -36.53 -14.02 6.27
C VAL A 103 -37.24 -12.68 6.45
#